data_AF-M7T1A7-F1
#
_entry.id   AF-M7T1A7-F1
#
_cell.length_a   1.000
_cell.length_b   1.000
_cell.length_c   1.000
_cell.angle_alpha   90.00
_cell.angle_beta   90.00
_cell.angle_gamma   90.00
#
_symmetry.space_group_name_H-M   'P 1'
#
loop_
_entity.id
_entity.type
_entity.pdbx_description
1 polymer ?
#
loop_
_entity_poly.entity_id
_entity_poly.type
_entity_poly.pdbx_seq_one_letter_code
_entity_poly.pdbx_strand_id
1 'polypeptide(L)'
;MSGAVRSMMYSNNITTDKVIPLSAWEEKYKPEDFATAEPGASITSYAPQCDYCHPWTYYFCQVPSGRLNGAFRTPTASAGNPGWESIDFVNGNIGLPAMNTSLAVVPAAATNGSSQSINLFFQSASGVLTQIVYDGAAYYEQNTLDRANLREQASIVAFSTSMNDTGLDYTQSLGFQVLTVDRDEASGIFSTYYREGVWTAGEQVEALADCFTRGSMAVNQAGRVYCVHDTPDGKVEIVEWAWRGDITSANTDYTDYNVVGTVGTKV
;
A
#
# COMPACT_ATOMS: atom_id res chain seq x y z
N MET A 1 -18.97 -3.68 17.14
CA MET A 1 -19.14 -2.30 16.64
C MET A 1 -19.04 -2.37 15.12
N SER A 2 -19.95 -1.75 14.38
CA SER A 2 -19.82 -1.56 12.93
C SER A 2 -19.26 -0.18 12.65
N GLY A 3 -18.28 -0.09 11.74
CA GLY A 3 -17.77 1.17 11.22
C GLY A 3 -18.38 1.47 9.85
N ALA A 4 -18.47 2.75 9.47
CA ALA A 4 -18.84 3.16 8.12
C ALA A 4 -17.59 3.63 7.38
N VAL A 5 -17.34 3.08 6.19
CA VAL A 5 -16.31 3.58 5.28
C VAL A 5 -16.85 4.84 4.61
N ARG A 6 -16.05 5.91 4.62
CA ARG A 6 -16.36 7.17 3.94
C ARG A 6 -15.30 7.42 2.89
N SER A 7 -15.69 7.97 1.75
CA SER A 7 -14.76 8.41 0.71
C SER A 7 -14.67 9.93 0.74
N MET A 8 -13.46 10.44 0.91
CA MET A 8 -13.21 11.87 0.94
C MET A 8 -12.40 12.25 -0.30
N MET A 9 -12.84 13.27 -1.03
CA MET A 9 -12.10 13.86 -2.13
C MET A 9 -11.72 15.30 -1.80
N TYR A 10 -10.48 15.65 -2.11
CA TYR A 10 -10.03 17.02 -2.19
C TYR A 10 -9.62 17.32 -3.62
N SER A 11 -10.26 18.31 -4.25
CA SER A 11 -10.14 18.58 -5.69
C SER A 11 -9.05 19.59 -6.05
N ASN A 12 -8.30 20.10 -5.07
CA ASN A 12 -7.23 21.08 -5.29
C ASN A 12 -5.86 20.47 -4.98
N ASN A 13 -4.79 21.22 -5.26
CA ASN A 13 -3.43 20.81 -4.91
C ASN A 13 -3.27 20.75 -3.38
N ILE A 14 -2.82 19.60 -2.89
CA ILE A 14 -2.47 19.40 -1.48
C ILE A 14 -1.07 19.98 -1.25
N THR A 15 -0.92 20.73 -0.18
CA THR A 15 0.38 21.22 0.31
C THR A 15 0.62 20.68 1.72
N THR A 16 1.89 20.50 2.09
CA THR A 16 2.28 20.02 3.42
C THR A 16 2.51 21.16 4.42
N ASP A 17 2.41 22.43 3.99
CA ASP A 17 2.68 23.60 4.83
C ASP A 17 1.45 24.05 5.65
N LYS A 18 0.25 23.57 5.31
CA LYS A 18 -1.00 23.94 5.99
C LYS A 18 -1.96 22.77 6.07
N VAL A 19 -2.62 22.65 7.22
CA VAL A 19 -3.72 21.70 7.41
C VAL A 19 -4.90 22.13 6.54
N ILE A 20 -5.39 21.22 5.68
CA ILE A 20 -6.60 21.44 4.89
C ILE A 20 -7.81 21.25 5.81
N PRO A 21 -8.68 22.26 5.96
CA PRO A 21 -9.84 22.15 6.84
C PRO A 21 -10.82 21.08 6.33
N LEU A 22 -11.46 20.36 7.26
CA LEU A 22 -12.43 19.30 6.93
C LEU A 22 -13.55 19.76 5.98
N SER A 23 -13.97 21.02 6.08
CA SER A 23 -14.99 21.62 5.22
C SER A 23 -14.58 21.74 3.74
N ALA A 24 -13.29 21.58 3.43
CA ALA A 24 -12.80 21.58 2.05
C ALA A 24 -12.75 20.19 1.43
N TRP A 25 -13.05 19.14 2.21
CA TRP A 25 -13.16 17.77 1.74
C TRP A 25 -14.63 17.44 1.46
N GLU A 26 -14.86 16.78 0.33
CA GLU A 26 -16.21 16.39 -0.10
C GLU A 26 -16.38 14.88 -0.02
N GLU A 27 -17.54 14.42 0.43
CA GLU A 27 -17.93 13.03 0.29
C GLU A 27 -18.29 12.75 -1.16
N LYS A 28 -17.41 12.03 -1.86
CA LYS A 28 -17.58 11.79 -3.30
C LYS A 28 -18.57 10.67 -3.59
N TYR A 29 -18.54 9.62 -2.76
CA TYR A 29 -19.32 8.40 -2.94
C TYR A 29 -20.07 8.05 -1.66
N LYS A 30 -21.21 7.38 -1.82
CA LYS A 30 -22.10 7.08 -0.70
C LYS A 30 -21.63 5.85 0.06
N PRO A 31 -21.88 5.71 1.37
CA PRO A 31 -21.49 4.52 2.12
C PRO A 31 -22.06 3.22 1.55
N GLU A 32 -23.28 3.23 0.98
CA GLU A 32 -23.89 2.06 0.34
C GLU A 32 -23.16 1.56 -0.92
N ASP A 33 -22.23 2.36 -1.46
CA ASP A 33 -21.43 1.99 -2.63
C ASP A 33 -20.28 1.02 -2.27
N PHE A 34 -19.99 0.83 -0.98
CA PHE A 34 -18.86 0.04 -0.50
C PHE A 34 -19.30 -1.32 0.06
N ALA A 35 -18.48 -2.35 -0.19
CA ALA A 35 -18.67 -3.65 0.45
C ALA A 35 -18.51 -3.55 1.97
N THR A 36 -19.32 -4.34 2.70
CA THR A 36 -19.15 -4.52 4.14
C THR A 36 -17.84 -5.28 4.40
N ALA A 37 -16.87 -4.61 5.01
CA ALA A 37 -15.61 -5.20 5.41
C ALA A 37 -15.73 -5.96 6.75
N GLU A 38 -14.81 -6.91 6.99
CA GLU A 38 -14.68 -7.61 8.27
C GLU A 38 -14.21 -6.64 9.38
N PRO A 39 -14.68 -6.75 10.64
CA PRO A 39 -14.17 -5.94 11.73
C PRO A 39 -12.65 -6.11 11.92
N GLY A 40 -11.92 -5.00 11.80
CA GLY A 40 -10.46 -4.99 11.87
C GLY A 40 -9.76 -5.13 10.50
N ALA A 41 -10.52 -5.32 9.42
CA ALA A 41 -9.97 -5.36 8.08
C ALA A 41 -9.29 -4.03 7.71
N SER A 42 -8.12 -4.15 7.09
CA SER A 42 -7.48 -3.03 6.42
C SER A 42 -8.26 -2.65 5.16
N ILE A 43 -8.25 -1.35 4.84
CA ILE A 43 -8.70 -0.83 3.56
C ILE A 43 -7.53 -0.11 2.89
N THR A 44 -7.37 -0.33 1.60
CA THR A 44 -6.42 0.41 0.77
C THR A 44 -7.10 0.89 -0.48
N SER A 45 -6.66 2.03 -1.01
CA SER A 45 -7.29 2.65 -2.17
C SER A 45 -6.27 3.37 -3.04
N TYR A 46 -6.65 3.51 -4.31
CA TYR A 46 -5.89 4.27 -5.28
C TYR A 46 -6.86 5.10 -6.11
N ALA A 47 -6.48 6.34 -6.38
CA ALA A 47 -7.17 7.22 -7.31
C ALA A 47 -6.16 7.67 -8.37
N PRO A 48 -6.58 7.94 -9.62
CA PRO A 48 -5.67 8.34 -10.70
C PRO A 48 -4.79 9.54 -10.31
N GLN A 49 -3.46 9.39 -10.48
CA GLN A 49 -2.48 10.42 -10.09
C GLN A 49 -1.72 11.02 -11.27
N CYS A 50 -1.74 10.37 -12.43
CA CYS A 50 -1.03 10.82 -13.63
C CYS A 50 -1.65 10.24 -14.90
N ASP A 51 -1.36 10.84 -16.06
CA ASP A 51 -1.92 10.42 -17.36
C ASP A 51 -1.46 9.02 -17.81
N TYR A 52 -0.32 8.55 -17.31
CA TYR A 52 0.25 7.24 -17.63
C TYR A 52 -0.03 6.18 -16.56
N CYS A 53 -0.55 6.60 -15.41
CA CYS A 53 -0.90 5.73 -14.30
C CYS A 53 -2.19 4.98 -14.60
N HIS A 54 -2.56 4.02 -13.75
CA HIS A 54 -3.83 3.34 -13.90
C HIS A 54 -5.00 4.36 -13.88
N PRO A 55 -5.88 4.40 -14.90
CA PRO A 55 -6.80 5.53 -15.09
C PRO A 55 -8.05 5.51 -14.20
N TRP A 56 -8.22 4.51 -13.33
CA TRP A 56 -9.46 4.28 -12.59
C TRP A 56 -9.23 4.39 -11.08
N THR A 57 -10.32 4.59 -10.33
CA THR A 57 -10.27 4.59 -8.87
C THR A 57 -10.55 3.18 -8.35
N TYR A 58 -9.81 2.74 -7.35
CA TYR A 58 -9.88 1.41 -6.74
C TYR A 58 -9.99 1.49 -5.23
N TYR A 59 -10.68 0.52 -4.64
CA TYR A 59 -10.45 0.17 -3.25
C TYR A 59 -10.40 -1.35 -3.09
N PHE A 60 -9.70 -1.79 -2.04
CA PHE A 60 -9.60 -3.18 -1.65
C PHE A 60 -9.77 -3.31 -0.14
N CYS A 61 -10.49 -4.34 0.28
CA CYS A 61 -10.69 -4.68 1.68
C CYS A 61 -10.85 -6.19 1.85
N GLN A 62 -10.81 -6.66 3.10
CA GLN A 62 -11.21 -8.02 3.44
C GLN A 62 -12.69 -8.03 3.85
N VAL A 63 -13.48 -8.94 3.28
CA VAL A 63 -14.90 -9.13 3.60
C VAL A 63 -15.08 -10.24 4.64
N PRO A 64 -16.28 -10.38 5.28
CA PRO A 64 -16.49 -11.33 6.36
C PRO A 64 -16.25 -12.82 6.05
N SER A 65 -16.17 -13.19 4.77
CA SER A 65 -15.74 -14.53 4.37
C SER A 65 -14.22 -14.77 4.51
N GLY A 66 -13.47 -13.76 4.96
CA GLY A 66 -12.00 -13.75 5.01
C GLY A 66 -11.34 -13.50 3.65
N ARG A 67 -12.12 -13.38 2.56
CA ARG A 67 -11.60 -13.13 1.21
C ARG A 67 -11.29 -11.65 0.98
N LEU A 68 -10.39 -11.38 0.04
CA LEU A 68 -10.22 -10.04 -0.52
C LEU A 68 -11.41 -9.72 -1.42
N ASN A 69 -11.88 -8.48 -1.33
CA ASN A 69 -12.81 -7.87 -2.25
C ASN A 69 -12.17 -6.60 -2.81
N GLY A 70 -12.18 -6.45 -4.13
CA GLY A 70 -11.84 -5.19 -4.77
C GLY A 70 -13.07 -4.59 -5.43
N ALA A 71 -13.01 -3.29 -5.70
CA ALA A 71 -13.91 -2.68 -6.67
C ALA A 71 -13.23 -1.50 -7.36
N PHE A 72 -13.69 -1.20 -8.57
CA PHE A 72 -13.17 -0.08 -9.35
C PHE A 72 -14.27 0.81 -9.93
N ARG A 73 -13.86 2.02 -10.31
CA ARG A 73 -14.75 2.99 -10.97
C ARG A 73 -14.03 3.77 -12.06
N THR A 74 -14.68 3.88 -13.21
CA THR A 74 -14.20 4.65 -14.36
C THR A 74 -14.64 6.13 -14.30
N PRO A 75 -13.89 7.06 -14.92
CA PRO A 75 -14.23 8.49 -14.94
C PRO A 75 -15.54 8.83 -15.69
N THR A 76 -15.94 8.03 -16.68
CA THR A 76 -17.10 8.26 -17.56
C THR A 76 -18.45 7.86 -16.94
N ALA A 77 -18.45 7.47 -15.66
CA ALA A 77 -19.63 7.00 -14.95
C ALA A 77 -20.72 8.08 -14.70
N SER A 78 -20.50 9.32 -15.15
CA SER A 78 -21.38 10.49 -14.96
C SER A 78 -22.61 10.53 -15.88
N ALA A 79 -22.76 9.58 -16.81
CA ALA A 79 -23.82 9.60 -17.85
C ALA A 79 -24.94 8.55 -17.67
N GLY A 80 -25.43 8.34 -16.45
CA GLY A 80 -26.67 7.56 -16.22
C GLY A 80 -26.51 6.16 -15.63
N ASN A 81 -25.44 5.96 -14.84
CA ASN A 81 -25.07 4.78 -14.02
C ASN A 81 -24.08 3.81 -14.69
N PRO A 82 -22.83 3.78 -14.18
CA PRO A 82 -22.32 2.57 -13.55
C PRO A 82 -21.86 2.86 -12.11
N GLY A 83 -22.32 2.03 -11.18
CA GLY A 83 -21.81 1.96 -9.82
C GLY A 83 -20.39 1.42 -9.79
N TRP A 84 -19.88 1.09 -8.60
CA TRP A 84 -18.62 0.37 -8.48
C TRP A 84 -18.72 -1.00 -9.15
N GLU A 85 -17.75 -1.32 -9.99
CA GLU A 85 -17.61 -2.63 -10.60
C GLU A 85 -16.79 -3.52 -9.64
N SER A 86 -17.31 -4.70 -9.33
CA SER A 86 -16.67 -5.62 -8.37
C SER A 86 -15.49 -6.33 -9.01
N ILE A 87 -14.42 -6.47 -8.25
CA ILE A 87 -13.28 -7.33 -8.54
C ILE A 87 -13.38 -8.52 -7.59
N ASP A 88 -13.72 -9.68 -8.16
CA ASP A 88 -13.78 -10.92 -7.40
C ASP A 88 -12.53 -11.77 -7.66
N PHE A 89 -11.72 -11.93 -6.61
CA PHE A 89 -10.51 -12.74 -6.59
C PHE A 89 -10.78 -14.25 -6.47
N VAL A 90 -12.05 -14.69 -6.48
CA VAL A 90 -12.44 -16.11 -6.37
C VAL A 90 -12.01 -16.94 -7.59
N ASN A 91 -12.03 -16.36 -8.80
CA ASN A 91 -11.87 -17.14 -10.04
C ASN A 91 -10.41 -17.47 -10.41
N GLY A 92 -9.41 -16.79 -9.84
CA GLY A 92 -7.99 -17.01 -10.18
C GLY A 92 -7.19 -17.74 -9.11
N ASN A 93 -7.84 -18.58 -8.27
CA ASN A 93 -7.17 -19.37 -7.23
C ASN A 93 -6.32 -18.53 -6.24
N ILE A 94 -6.75 -17.30 -5.96
CA ILE A 94 -6.11 -16.49 -4.92
C ILE A 94 -6.29 -17.18 -3.57
N GLY A 95 -5.16 -17.42 -2.90
CA GLY A 95 -5.11 -18.00 -1.58
C GLY A 95 -5.83 -17.13 -0.57
N LEU A 96 -6.37 -17.74 0.49
CA LEU A 96 -7.00 -16.96 1.55
C LEU A 96 -5.95 -16.06 2.22
N PRO A 97 -6.23 -14.76 2.40
CA PRO A 97 -5.46 -13.88 3.26
C PRO A 97 -5.53 -14.32 4.72
N ALA A 98 -4.56 -13.88 5.52
CA ALA A 98 -4.69 -13.87 6.97
C ALA A 98 -5.87 -12.97 7.36
N MET A 99 -6.61 -13.36 8.40
CA MET A 99 -7.67 -12.50 8.94
C MET A 99 -7.08 -11.19 9.45
N ASN A 100 -7.72 -10.08 9.11
CA ASN A 100 -7.29 -8.72 9.45
C ASN A 100 -5.87 -8.38 8.95
N THR A 101 -5.44 -8.98 7.83
CA THR A 101 -4.18 -8.60 7.18
C THR A 101 -4.18 -7.10 6.84
N SER A 102 -3.02 -6.47 6.98
CA SER A 102 -2.74 -5.18 6.35
C SER A 102 -2.78 -5.32 4.82
N LEU A 103 -3.26 -4.30 4.12
CA LEU A 103 -3.29 -4.22 2.67
C LEU A 103 -2.48 -3.00 2.21
N ALA A 104 -1.56 -3.20 1.27
CA ALA A 104 -0.85 -2.10 0.61
C ALA A 104 -1.06 -2.16 -0.90
N VAL A 105 -1.35 -1.00 -1.51
CA VAL A 105 -1.56 -0.89 -2.96
C VAL A 105 -0.46 -0.04 -3.60
N VAL A 106 0.10 -0.54 -4.71
CA VAL A 106 1.08 0.19 -5.53
C VAL A 106 0.60 0.24 -6.99
N PRO A 107 0.25 1.42 -7.51
CA PRO A 107 -0.26 1.61 -8.87
C PRO A 107 0.87 1.77 -9.89
N ALA A 108 1.68 0.73 -10.06
CA ALA A 108 2.82 0.71 -10.98
C ALA A 108 2.73 -0.50 -11.92
N ALA A 109 3.41 -0.41 -13.07
CA ALA A 109 3.46 -1.51 -14.03
C ALA A 109 3.86 -2.82 -13.38
N ALA A 110 3.22 -3.90 -13.83
CA ALA A 110 3.41 -5.21 -13.29
C ALA A 110 4.81 -5.75 -13.55
N THR A 111 5.25 -6.65 -12.68
CA THR A 111 6.45 -7.47 -12.86
C THR A 111 6.35 -8.45 -14.04
N ASN A 112 5.16 -8.61 -14.63
CA ASN A 112 4.89 -9.50 -15.77
C ASN A 112 4.82 -8.78 -17.14
N GLY A 113 5.12 -7.48 -17.19
CA GLY A 113 5.18 -6.71 -18.44
C GLY A 113 3.91 -5.94 -18.82
N SER A 114 2.86 -5.96 -18.01
CA SER A 114 1.71 -5.05 -18.20
C SER A 114 2.08 -3.60 -17.86
N SER A 115 1.87 -2.68 -18.79
CA SER A 115 2.24 -1.26 -18.67
C SER A 115 1.40 -0.48 -17.66
N GLN A 116 0.23 -0.99 -17.26
CA GLN A 116 -0.65 -0.37 -16.27
C GLN A 116 -1.19 -1.46 -15.36
N SER A 117 -0.79 -1.46 -14.10
CA SER A 117 -1.20 -2.50 -13.15
C SER A 117 -1.37 -1.96 -11.75
N ILE A 118 -2.14 -2.69 -10.97
CA ILE A 118 -2.33 -2.50 -9.54
C ILE A 118 -1.68 -3.69 -8.83
N ASN A 119 -0.72 -3.41 -7.95
CA ASN A 119 -0.08 -4.42 -7.13
C ASN A 119 -0.66 -4.32 -5.72
N LEU A 120 -1.26 -5.40 -5.24
CA LEU A 120 -1.82 -5.50 -3.91
C LEU A 120 -0.95 -6.44 -3.07
N PHE A 121 -0.44 -5.95 -1.94
CA PHE A 121 0.39 -6.72 -1.02
C PHE A 121 -0.37 -7.00 0.27
N PHE A 122 -0.29 -8.24 0.73
CA PHE A 122 -0.98 -8.72 1.93
C PHE A 122 -0.29 -9.96 2.51
N GLN A 123 -0.68 -10.36 3.72
CA GLN A 123 -0.24 -11.59 4.34
C GLN A 123 -1.24 -12.72 4.00
N SER A 124 -0.74 -13.85 3.50
CA SER A 124 -1.56 -15.07 3.31
C SER A 124 -1.92 -15.71 4.66
N ALA A 125 -2.93 -16.58 4.67
CA ALA A 125 -3.29 -17.36 5.85
C ALA A 125 -2.17 -18.28 6.36
N SER A 126 -1.16 -18.57 5.53
CA SER A 126 0.05 -19.31 5.91
C SER A 126 1.15 -18.42 6.50
N GLY A 127 0.90 -17.11 6.67
CA GLY A 127 1.87 -16.17 7.22
C GLY A 127 2.97 -15.76 6.24
N VAL A 128 2.69 -15.76 4.93
CA VAL A 128 3.67 -15.38 3.90
C VAL A 128 3.24 -14.09 3.21
N LEU A 129 4.19 -13.19 2.98
CA LEU A 129 3.94 -11.99 2.18
C LEU A 129 3.58 -12.38 0.75
N THR A 130 2.45 -11.85 0.28
CA THR A 130 1.85 -12.22 -1.01
C THR A 130 1.54 -10.96 -1.79
N GLN A 131 1.76 -11.02 -3.11
CA GLN A 131 1.39 -10.00 -4.07
C GLN A 131 0.28 -10.53 -4.97
N ILE A 132 -0.73 -9.72 -5.24
CA ILE A 132 -1.59 -9.86 -6.41
C ILE A 132 -1.19 -8.78 -7.40
N VAL A 133 -0.90 -9.19 -8.62
CA VAL A 133 -0.77 -8.27 -9.75
C VAL A 133 -2.09 -8.29 -10.49
N TYR A 134 -2.71 -7.13 -10.64
CA TYR A 134 -3.97 -6.96 -11.34
C TYR A 134 -3.77 -6.00 -12.52
N ASP A 135 -4.14 -6.43 -13.72
CA ASP A 135 -3.95 -5.66 -14.96
C ASP A 135 -4.94 -4.49 -15.12
N GLY A 136 -5.87 -4.35 -14.18
CA GLY A 136 -6.91 -3.34 -14.25
C GLY A 136 -8.21 -3.80 -14.86
N ALA A 137 -8.25 -4.98 -15.49
CA ALA A 137 -9.39 -5.50 -16.22
C ALA A 137 -9.85 -6.84 -15.64
N ALA A 138 -9.51 -7.95 -16.28
CA ALA A 138 -9.99 -9.28 -15.92
C ALA A 138 -8.86 -10.20 -15.45
N TYR A 139 -7.60 -9.82 -15.63
CA TYR A 139 -6.48 -10.69 -15.36
C TYR A 139 -5.80 -10.32 -14.04
N TYR A 140 -5.62 -11.33 -13.21
CA TYR A 140 -4.79 -11.22 -12.03
C TYR A 140 -3.98 -12.49 -11.80
N GLU A 141 -2.80 -12.31 -11.25
CA GLU A 141 -1.89 -13.38 -10.84
C GLU A 141 -1.48 -13.18 -9.38
N GLN A 142 -1.18 -14.29 -8.69
CA GLN A 142 -0.65 -14.27 -7.34
C GLN A 142 0.82 -14.68 -7.33
N ASN A 143 1.63 -13.89 -6.65
CA ASN A 143 3.02 -14.22 -6.36
C ASN A 143 3.21 -14.37 -4.85
N THR A 144 3.79 -15.49 -4.43
CA THR A 144 4.28 -15.67 -3.06
C THR A 144 5.70 -15.10 -2.99
N LEU A 145 5.95 -14.20 -2.04
CA LEU A 145 7.23 -13.52 -1.91
C LEU A 145 8.11 -14.21 -0.86
N ASP A 146 9.43 -13.99 -0.94
CA ASP A 146 10.42 -14.62 -0.07
C ASP A 146 10.43 -14.13 1.39
N ARG A 147 9.37 -13.44 1.83
CA ARG A 147 9.13 -13.06 3.24
C ARG A 147 8.10 -13.97 3.87
N ALA A 148 8.59 -15.08 4.43
CA ALA A 148 7.81 -16.02 5.22
C ALA A 148 7.75 -15.62 6.70
N ASN A 149 6.90 -16.29 7.48
CA ASN A 149 6.78 -16.14 8.93
C ASN A 149 6.36 -14.74 9.40
N LEU A 150 5.52 -14.04 8.63
CA LEU A 150 4.80 -12.88 9.14
C LEU A 150 3.87 -13.36 10.26
N ARG A 151 3.85 -12.62 11.37
CA ARG A 151 2.92 -12.86 12.48
C ARG A 151 1.56 -12.28 12.18
N GLU A 152 0.57 -12.65 12.98
CA GLU A 152 -0.79 -12.13 12.80
C GLU A 152 -0.78 -10.59 12.79
N GLN A 153 -1.52 -10.01 11.85
CA GLN A 153 -1.71 -8.56 11.73
C GLN A 153 -0.42 -7.75 11.52
N ALA A 154 0.58 -8.33 10.84
CA ALA A 154 1.75 -7.59 10.39
C ALA A 154 1.30 -6.34 9.59
N SER A 155 1.90 -5.19 9.87
CA SER A 155 1.67 -3.98 9.10
C SER A 155 2.51 -4.04 7.83
N ILE A 156 1.89 -3.76 6.69
CA ILE A 156 2.49 -3.87 5.37
C ILE A 156 2.33 -2.52 4.68
N VAL A 157 3.43 -1.97 4.20
CA VAL A 157 3.44 -0.78 3.35
C VAL A 157 4.33 -1.01 2.15
N ALA A 158 3.96 -0.45 1.00
CA ALA A 158 4.70 -0.69 -0.23
C ALA A 158 4.69 0.56 -1.13
N PHE A 159 5.79 0.75 -1.86
CA PHE A 159 5.93 1.80 -2.87
C PHE A 159 6.78 1.31 -4.04
N SER A 160 6.63 1.96 -5.20
CA SER A 160 7.50 1.73 -6.36
C SER A 160 8.81 2.49 -6.20
N THR A 161 9.95 1.86 -6.52
CA THR A 161 11.29 2.41 -6.26
C THR A 161 11.85 3.25 -7.41
N SER A 162 11.23 3.24 -8.58
CA SER A 162 11.43 4.18 -9.71
C SER A 162 10.70 3.68 -10.96
N MET A 163 10.62 4.53 -11.98
CA MET A 163 10.16 4.18 -13.33
C MET A 163 11.36 4.24 -14.27
N ASN A 164 11.41 3.39 -15.30
CA ASN A 164 12.40 3.51 -16.35
C ASN A 164 12.16 4.84 -17.08
N ASP A 165 13.10 5.78 -17.04
CA ASP A 165 12.95 7.11 -17.66
C ASP A 165 13.84 7.30 -18.91
N THR A 166 14.56 6.26 -19.33
CA THR A 166 15.60 6.34 -20.37
C THR A 166 15.35 5.47 -21.61
N GLY A 167 14.18 4.83 -21.76
CA GLY A 167 13.88 3.93 -22.90
C GLY A 167 12.46 4.06 -23.49
N LEU A 168 12.18 3.27 -24.54
CA LEU A 168 10.83 3.14 -25.13
C LEU A 168 9.84 2.42 -24.18
N ASP A 169 10.34 1.73 -23.15
CA ASP A 169 9.60 1.05 -22.08
C ASP A 169 9.48 1.91 -20.81
N TYR A 170 9.22 3.21 -20.99
CA TYR A 170 9.23 4.21 -19.91
C TYR A 170 8.14 4.03 -18.84
N THR A 171 7.28 3.02 -19.02
CA THR A 171 6.18 2.69 -18.10
C THR A 171 6.53 1.56 -17.13
N GLN A 172 7.67 0.86 -17.31
CA GLN A 172 8.03 -0.24 -16.41
C GLN A 172 8.58 0.29 -15.09
N SER A 173 8.01 -0.19 -13.97
CA SER A 173 8.59 0.02 -12.65
C SER A 173 9.95 -0.65 -12.62
N LEU A 174 10.99 0.07 -12.19
CA LEU A 174 12.32 -0.51 -12.00
C LEU A 174 12.37 -1.42 -10.76
N GLY A 175 11.39 -1.28 -9.86
CA GLY A 175 11.26 -2.16 -8.72
C GLY A 175 10.11 -1.84 -7.77
N PHE A 176 10.07 -2.58 -6.67
CA PHE A 176 9.16 -2.38 -5.56
C PHE A 176 9.93 -2.47 -4.26
N GLN A 177 9.48 -1.71 -3.26
CA GLN A 177 9.87 -1.87 -1.87
C GLN A 177 8.62 -2.22 -1.08
N VAL A 178 8.68 -3.29 -0.29
CA VAL A 178 7.66 -3.66 0.69
C VAL A 178 8.30 -3.70 2.06
N LEU A 179 7.76 -2.93 3.01
CA LEU A 179 8.19 -2.94 4.40
C LEU A 179 7.15 -3.66 5.24
N THR A 180 7.61 -4.53 6.13
CA THR A 180 6.78 -5.32 7.03
C THR A 180 7.21 -5.13 8.48
N VAL A 181 6.26 -5.16 9.40
CA VAL A 181 6.49 -5.14 10.84
C VAL A 181 5.44 -5.98 11.56
N ASP A 182 5.89 -6.88 12.42
CA ASP A 182 5.01 -7.67 13.27
C ASP A 182 4.63 -6.82 14.50
N ARG A 183 3.34 -6.50 14.68
CA ARG A 183 2.87 -5.48 15.65
C ARG A 183 3.05 -5.87 17.12
N ASP A 184 3.12 -7.16 17.40
CA ASP A 184 3.08 -7.70 18.77
C ASP A 184 4.43 -8.26 19.26
N GLU A 185 5.49 -8.17 18.44
CA GLU A 185 6.84 -8.57 18.80
C GLU A 185 7.84 -7.50 18.39
N ALA A 186 8.83 -7.21 19.24
CA ALA A 186 9.95 -6.31 18.93
C ALA A 186 10.90 -6.94 17.90
N SER A 187 10.38 -7.19 16.71
CA SER A 187 11.03 -7.91 15.62
C SER A 187 11.74 -6.99 14.63
N GLY A 188 11.46 -5.68 14.70
CA GLY A 188 12.00 -4.68 13.78
C GLY A 188 11.19 -4.52 12.49
N ILE A 189 11.68 -3.68 11.59
CA ILE A 189 11.11 -3.46 10.26
C ILE A 189 11.92 -4.28 9.25
N PHE A 190 11.28 -5.10 8.43
CA PHE A 190 11.96 -5.88 7.39
C PHE A 190 11.60 -5.39 6.00
N SER A 191 12.58 -5.37 5.11
CA SER A 191 12.39 -5.08 3.69
C SER A 191 12.19 -6.35 2.87
N THR A 192 11.34 -6.27 1.84
CA THR A 192 11.27 -7.21 0.72
C THR A 192 11.18 -6.38 -0.54
N TYR A 193 12.09 -6.58 -1.48
CA TYR A 193 12.23 -5.72 -2.65
C TYR A 193 12.27 -6.52 -3.94
N TYR A 194 11.84 -5.87 -5.02
CA TYR A 194 11.90 -6.41 -6.36
C TYR A 194 12.96 -5.67 -7.17
N ARG A 195 13.88 -6.42 -7.78
CA ARG A 195 14.94 -5.90 -8.64
C ARG A 195 15.27 -6.91 -9.74
N GLU A 196 15.50 -6.43 -10.96
CA GLU A 196 16.02 -7.24 -12.07
C GLU A 196 15.23 -8.56 -12.31
N GLY A 197 13.90 -8.53 -12.16
CA GLY A 197 13.07 -9.71 -12.37
C GLY A 197 12.82 -10.55 -11.12
N VAL A 198 13.46 -10.24 -9.99
CA VAL A 198 13.52 -11.13 -8.82
C VAL A 198 13.05 -10.41 -7.56
N TRP A 199 12.17 -11.09 -6.82
CA TRP A 199 11.85 -10.72 -5.44
C TRP A 199 12.94 -11.22 -4.50
N THR A 200 13.39 -10.37 -3.59
CA THR A 200 14.41 -10.70 -2.59
C THR A 200 13.91 -10.27 -1.22
N ALA A 201 13.97 -11.18 -0.24
CA ALA A 201 13.83 -10.80 1.15
C ALA A 201 15.10 -10.09 1.63
N GLY A 202 14.94 -8.84 2.05
CA GLY A 202 16.00 -8.04 2.62
C GLY A 202 16.22 -8.33 4.11
N GLU A 203 17.15 -7.60 4.68
CA GLU A 203 17.44 -7.62 6.11
C GLU A 203 16.50 -6.66 6.87
N GLN A 204 16.69 -6.62 8.20
CA GLN A 204 16.09 -5.60 9.04
C GLN A 204 16.59 -4.21 8.62
N VAL A 205 15.67 -3.26 8.51
CA VAL A 205 15.96 -1.86 8.18
C VAL A 205 16.28 -1.12 9.48
N GLU A 206 17.55 -1.15 9.87
CA GLU A 206 18.02 -0.52 11.13
C GLU A 206 17.68 0.97 11.22
N ALA A 207 17.68 1.67 10.09
CA ALA A 207 17.29 3.07 10.04
C ALA A 207 15.85 3.31 10.51
N LEU A 208 14.97 2.31 10.42
CA LEU A 208 13.56 2.39 10.83
C LEU A 208 13.29 1.67 12.17
N ALA A 209 14.32 1.41 12.98
CA ALA A 209 14.17 0.66 14.23
C ALA A 209 13.12 1.28 15.18
N ASP A 210 12.98 2.60 15.23
CA ASP A 210 11.97 3.22 16.12
C ASP A 210 10.52 2.96 15.64
N CYS A 211 10.31 2.65 14.36
CA CYS A 211 8.99 2.46 13.78
C CYS A 211 8.30 1.16 14.23
N PHE A 212 9.02 0.20 14.83
CA PHE A 212 8.38 -1.06 15.21
C PHE A 212 7.52 -0.95 16.47
N THR A 213 7.75 0.04 17.34
CA THR A 213 7.13 0.06 18.68
C THR A 213 5.60 0.12 18.65
N ARG A 214 5.03 0.80 17.65
CA ARG A 214 3.57 0.84 17.41
C ARG A 214 3.15 0.07 16.16
N GLY A 215 4.12 -0.45 15.38
CA GLY A 215 3.89 -1.20 14.15
C GLY A 215 2.90 -0.53 13.19
N SER A 216 2.89 0.80 13.14
CA SER A 216 1.93 1.61 12.38
C SER A 216 2.69 2.47 11.39
N MET A 217 2.55 2.15 10.10
CA MET A 217 3.28 2.79 9.01
C MET A 217 2.35 3.20 7.88
N ALA A 218 2.73 4.26 7.17
CA ALA A 218 2.18 4.67 5.90
C ALA A 218 3.31 5.07 4.95
N VAL A 219 3.07 5.01 3.64
CA VAL A 219 4.05 5.43 2.64
C VAL A 219 3.41 6.23 1.53
N ASN A 220 4.22 7.00 0.81
CA ASN A 220 3.85 7.55 -0.49
C ASN A 220 4.74 7.00 -1.61
N GLN A 221 4.37 7.25 -2.86
CA GLN A 221 5.11 6.77 -4.03
C GLN A 221 6.45 7.50 -4.26
N ALA A 222 6.77 8.53 -3.47
CA ALA A 222 8.07 9.20 -3.49
C ALA A 222 9.07 8.57 -2.49
N GLY A 223 8.78 7.35 -2.00
CA GLY A 223 9.64 6.65 -1.05
C GLY A 223 9.67 7.29 0.34
N ARG A 224 8.64 8.07 0.71
CA ARG A 224 8.51 8.58 2.09
C ARG A 224 7.79 7.55 2.95
N VAL A 225 8.37 7.26 4.10
CA VAL A 225 7.79 6.38 5.12
C VAL A 225 7.41 7.23 6.32
N TYR A 226 6.19 7.07 6.79
CA TYR A 226 5.66 7.71 7.98
C TYR A 226 5.39 6.63 8.99
N CYS A 227 5.91 6.77 10.21
CA CYS A 227 5.63 5.82 11.28
C CYS A 227 5.28 6.52 12.57
N VAL A 228 4.43 5.86 13.37
CA VAL A 228 4.12 6.29 14.72
C VAL A 228 5.10 5.60 15.65
N HIS A 229 5.78 6.36 16.51
CA HIS A 229 6.62 5.77 17.54
C HIS A 229 6.48 6.50 18.88
N ASP A 230 6.92 5.82 19.92
CA ASP A 230 7.00 6.37 21.26
C ASP A 230 8.34 7.07 21.45
N THR A 231 8.29 8.20 22.12
CA THR A 231 9.47 8.96 22.53
C THR A 231 9.93 8.52 23.93
N PRO A 232 11.20 8.74 24.31
CA PRO A 232 11.70 8.42 25.64
C PRO A 232 10.96 9.15 26.78
N ASP A 233 10.35 10.30 26.52
CA ASP A 233 9.55 11.06 27.49
C ASP A 233 8.05 10.68 27.49
N GLY A 234 7.68 9.61 26.78
CA GLY A 234 6.34 9.01 26.79
C GLY A 234 5.32 9.72 25.89
N LYS A 235 5.76 10.63 25.01
CA LYS A 235 4.92 11.22 23.96
C LYS A 235 4.87 10.32 22.72
N VAL A 236 3.83 10.51 21.92
CA VAL A 236 3.66 9.85 20.62
C VAL A 236 3.94 10.83 19.50
N GLU A 237 4.77 10.43 18.54
CA GLU A 237 5.15 11.25 17.40
C GLU A 237 4.93 10.51 16.08
N ILE A 238 4.69 11.28 15.01
CA ILE A 238 4.74 10.78 13.63
C ILE A 238 6.04 11.28 13.03
N VAL A 239 6.90 10.36 12.59
CA VAL A 239 8.18 10.68 11.94
C VAL A 239 8.10 10.37 10.46
N GLU A 240 8.59 11.30 9.65
CA GLU A 240 8.83 11.10 8.22
C GLU A 240 10.29 10.68 8.00
N TRP A 241 10.45 9.62 7.21
CA TRP A 241 11.71 9.13 6.69
C TRP A 241 11.71 9.20 5.16
N ALA A 242 12.84 9.52 4.55
CA ALA A 242 13.02 9.40 3.11
C ALA A 242 13.91 8.23 2.77
N TRP A 243 13.47 7.38 1.86
CA TRP A 243 14.32 6.40 1.22
C TRP A 243 15.33 7.10 0.31
N ARG A 244 16.60 6.69 0.37
CA ARG A 244 17.70 7.29 -0.40
C ARG A 244 18.39 6.33 -1.35
N GLY A 245 17.88 5.10 -1.46
CA GLY A 245 18.52 4.07 -2.26
C GLY A 245 18.51 4.38 -3.75
N ASP A 246 19.55 3.92 -4.44
CA ASP A 246 19.61 3.85 -5.90
C ASP A 246 19.29 2.42 -6.36
N ILE A 247 18.28 2.27 -7.22
CA ILE A 247 17.87 0.95 -7.73
C ILE A 247 18.96 0.23 -8.54
N THR A 248 19.94 0.96 -9.07
CA THR A 248 21.03 0.42 -9.90
C THR A 248 22.24 -0.06 -9.09
N SER A 249 22.20 0.08 -7.77
CA SER A 249 23.34 -0.10 -6.87
C SER A 249 23.29 -1.43 -6.09
N ALA A 250 23.95 -1.50 -4.94
CA ALA A 250 24.02 -2.68 -4.08
C ALA A 250 22.77 -2.86 -3.19
N ASN A 251 22.59 -4.05 -2.62
CA ASN A 251 21.45 -4.37 -1.74
C ASN A 251 21.31 -3.44 -0.52
N THR A 252 22.40 -2.81 -0.08
CA THR A 252 22.44 -1.86 1.04
C THR A 252 21.50 -0.67 0.84
N ASP A 253 21.23 -0.31 -0.41
CA ASP A 253 20.47 0.89 -0.76
C ASP A 253 18.97 0.73 -0.46
N TYR A 254 18.45 -0.50 -0.45
CA TYR A 254 17.05 -0.77 -0.05
C TYR A 254 16.80 -0.61 1.45
N THR A 255 17.85 -0.40 2.24
CA THR A 255 17.78 -0.15 3.69
C THR A 255 18.21 1.26 4.07
N ASP A 256 18.58 2.11 3.10
CA ASP A 256 19.04 3.47 3.36
C ASP A 256 17.85 4.45 3.51
N TYR A 257 17.63 4.88 4.76
CA TYR A 257 16.63 5.88 5.11
C TYR A 257 17.24 6.98 5.98
N ASN A 258 16.73 8.20 5.83
CA ASN A 258 17.06 9.31 6.72
C ASN A 258 15.80 9.98 7.27
N VAL A 259 15.88 10.45 8.52
CA VAL A 259 14.83 11.29 9.12
C VAL A 259 14.72 12.59 8.32
N VAL A 260 13.49 12.95 7.99
CA VAL A 260 13.15 14.21 7.31
C VAL A 260 12.61 15.20 8.33
N GLY A 261 11.73 14.74 9.21
CA GLY A 261 11.11 15.57 10.24
C GLY A 261 10.13 14.81 11.10
N THR A 262 9.67 15.47 12.15
CA THR A 262 8.80 14.89 13.18
C THR A 262 7.64 15.82 13.48
N VAL A 263 6.45 15.25 13.66
CA VAL A 263 5.24 15.95 14.09
C VAL A 263 4.78 15.38 15.42
N GLY A 264 4.75 16.23 16.45
CA GLY A 264 4.21 15.86 17.76
C GLY A 264 2.70 15.64 17.68
N THR A 265 2.22 14.49 18.19
CA THR A 265 0.79 14.25 18.33
C THR A 265 0.30 14.80 19.66
N LYS A 266 -0.83 15.51 19.67
CA LYS A 266 -1.55 15.85 20.90
C LYS A 266 -2.58 14.76 21.12
N VAL A 267 -2.41 13.97 22.19
CA VAL A 267 -3.44 13.07 22.70
C VAL A 267 -4.44 13.87 23.52
#